data_AF-A0A9R1MSN5-F1
#
_entry.id   AF-A0A9R1MSN5-F1
#
_cell.length_a   1.000
_cell.length_b   1.000
_cell.length_c   1.000
_cell.angle_alpha   90.00
_cell.angle_beta   90.00
_cell.angle_gamma   90.00
#
_symmetry.space_group_name_H-M   'P 1'
#
loop_
_entity.id
_entity.type
_entity.pdbx_description
1 polymer ?
#
loop_
_entity_poly.entity_id
_entity_poly.type
_entity_poly.pdbx_seq_one_letter_code
_entity_poly.pdbx_strand_id
1 'polypeptide(L)'
;QYYLPLFGSFDNLLRLLKRESNLLSIDLDKVVKPNVVFLRECGLGDCDIAKLSIRVPRMLITNPERVRAMVARAETLGVPRCSGMLREVLQAVAFLSKEKIAAKVDYLKNTFRWSDA
;
A
#
# COMPACT_ATOMS: atom_id res chain seq x y z
N GLN A 1 -9.51 12.72 -15.94
CA GLN A 1 -9.96 11.33 -16.22
C GLN A 1 -8.87 10.32 -15.85
N TYR A 2 -8.37 10.33 -14.60
CA TYR A 2 -7.17 9.57 -14.20
C TYR A 2 -7.48 8.21 -13.55
N TYR A 3 -8.56 8.13 -12.77
CA TYR A 3 -8.90 6.91 -12.03
C TYR A 3 -9.36 5.76 -12.93
N LEU A 4 -10.13 6.03 -13.99
CA LEU A 4 -10.70 4.95 -14.81
C LEU A 4 -9.64 4.08 -15.49
N PRO A 5 -8.58 4.63 -16.14
CA PRO A 5 -7.48 3.82 -16.67
C PRO A 5 -6.74 3.02 -15.60
N LEU A 6 -6.51 3.60 -14.41
CA LEU A 6 -5.79 2.95 -13.32
C LEU A 6 -6.57 1.75 -12.74
N PHE A 7 -7.89 1.89 -12.60
CA PHE A 7 -8.74 0.84 -12.00
C PHE A 7 -9.30 -0.16 -13.02
N GLY A 8 -9.14 0.12 -14.31
CA GLY A 8 -9.54 -0.73 -15.44
C GLY A 8 -11.06 -0.87 -15.65
N SER A 9 -11.87 -0.61 -14.63
CA SER A 9 -13.34 -0.68 -14.71
C SER A 9 -13.99 0.33 -13.76
N PHE A 10 -15.22 0.74 -14.13
CA PHE A 10 -16.03 1.60 -13.27
C PHE A 10 -16.45 0.89 -11.97
N ASP A 11 -16.68 -0.43 -12.02
CA ASP A 11 -17.00 -1.22 -10.82
C ASP A 11 -15.88 -1.20 -9.78
N ASN A 12 -14.62 -1.31 -10.22
CA ASN A 12 -13.47 -1.21 -9.32
C ASN A 12 -13.35 0.18 -8.70
N LEU A 13 -13.60 1.23 -9.49
CA LEU A 13 -13.62 2.61 -9.00
C LEU A 13 -14.76 2.82 -7.99
N LEU A 14 -15.96 2.30 -8.27
CA LEU A 14 -17.09 2.35 -7.33
C LEU A 14 -16.77 1.62 -6.02
N ARG A 15 -16.10 0.47 -6.06
CA ARG A 15 -15.68 -0.27 -4.86
C ARG A 15 -14.73 0.56 -4.00
N LEU A 16 -13.81 1.29 -4.61
CA LEU A 16 -12.92 2.22 -3.90
C LEU A 16 -13.72 3.38 -3.28
N LEU A 17 -14.57 4.05 -4.07
CA LEU A 17 -15.38 5.19 -3.63
C LEU A 17 -16.33 4.84 -2.49
N LYS A 18 -16.92 3.64 -2.50
CA LYS A 18 -17.78 3.15 -1.40
C LYS A 18 -17.03 2.99 -0.08
N ARG A 19 -15.72 2.73 -0.12
CA ARG A 19 -14.89 2.60 1.08
C ARG A 19 -14.27 3.91 1.52
N GLU A 20 -14.04 4.84 0.60
CA GLU A 20 -13.39 6.11 0.88
C GLU A 20 -14.06 7.24 0.10
N SER A 21 -15.06 7.86 0.72
CA SER A 21 -15.83 8.96 0.14
C SER A 21 -14.99 10.22 -0.12
N ASN A 22 -13.87 10.36 0.59
CA ASN A 22 -12.97 11.51 0.47
C ASN A 22 -12.09 11.49 -0.79
N LEU A 23 -12.10 10.41 -1.58
CA LEU A 23 -11.25 10.31 -2.78
C LEU A 23 -11.43 11.50 -3.74
N LEU A 24 -12.65 12.06 -3.81
CA LEU A 24 -13.00 13.17 -4.67
C LEU A 24 -12.54 14.54 -4.15
N SER A 25 -12.25 14.66 -2.85
CA SER A 25 -11.74 15.91 -2.24
C SER A 25 -10.21 15.95 -2.17
N ILE A 26 -9.53 14.84 -2.45
CA ILE A 26 -8.06 14.74 -2.45
C ILE A 26 -7.49 15.37 -3.72
N ASP A 27 -6.43 16.18 -3.55
CA ASP A 27 -5.65 16.71 -4.66
C ASP A 27 -4.94 15.58 -5.43
N LEU A 28 -5.44 15.32 -6.63
CA LEU A 28 -4.96 14.27 -7.52
C LEU A 28 -3.49 14.46 -7.90
N ASP A 29 -3.07 15.71 -8.16
CA ASP A 29 -1.73 16.03 -8.65
C ASP A 29 -0.70 16.03 -7.54
N LYS A 30 -1.10 16.39 -6.32
CA LYS A 30 -0.18 16.44 -5.17
C LYS A 30 -0.10 15.14 -4.38
N VAL A 31 -1.13 14.30 -4.42
CA VAL A 31 -1.20 13.11 -3.56
C VAL A 31 -1.29 11.83 -4.39
N VAL A 32 -2.33 11.70 -5.21
CA VAL A 32 -2.65 10.43 -5.86
C VAL A 32 -1.63 10.07 -6.95
N LYS A 33 -1.34 10.99 -7.87
CA LYS A 33 -0.37 10.74 -8.94
C LYS A 33 1.03 10.43 -8.39
N PRO A 34 1.60 11.21 -7.44
CA PRO A 34 2.89 10.86 -6.84
C PRO A 34 2.90 9.48 -6.17
N ASN A 35 1.83 9.11 -5.47
CA ASN A 35 1.73 7.78 -4.85
C ASN A 35 1.72 6.66 -5.88
N VAL A 36 0.94 6.80 -6.96
CA VAL A 36 0.89 5.80 -8.04
C VAL A 36 2.25 5.68 -8.73
N VAL A 37 2.90 6.80 -9.06
CA VAL A 37 4.24 6.79 -9.67
C VAL A 37 5.24 6.08 -8.76
N PHE A 38 5.29 6.44 -7.48
CA PHE A 38 6.20 5.82 -6.53
C PHE A 38 5.94 4.31 -6.35
N LEU A 39 4.67 3.87 -6.31
CA LEU A 39 4.34 2.45 -6.22
C LEU A 39 4.76 1.67 -7.47
N ARG A 40 4.69 2.30 -8.66
CA ARG A 40 5.24 1.72 -9.90
C ARG A 40 6.75 1.60 -9.86
N GLU A 41 7.45 2.62 -9.35
CA GLU A 41 8.91 2.57 -9.14
C GLU A 41 9.31 1.47 -8.14
N CYS A 42 8.43 1.14 -7.19
CA CYS A 42 8.59 0.01 -6.29
C CYS A 42 8.21 -1.34 -6.91
N GLY A 43 7.86 -1.36 -8.20
CA GLY A 43 7.58 -2.56 -8.98
C GLY A 43 6.13 -3.07 -8.92
N LEU A 44 5.17 -2.29 -8.42
CA LEU A 44 3.76 -2.66 -8.52
C LEU A 44 3.21 -2.24 -9.89
N GLY A 45 2.63 -3.20 -10.62
CA GLY A 45 1.86 -2.90 -11.82
C GLY A 45 0.51 -2.25 -11.49
N ASP A 46 -0.12 -1.61 -12.48
CA ASP A 46 -1.40 -0.90 -12.31
C ASP A 46 -2.51 -1.78 -11.73
N CYS A 47 -2.57 -3.06 -12.15
CA CYS A 47 -3.51 -4.03 -11.61
C CYS A 47 -3.30 -4.27 -10.10
N ASP A 48 -2.05 -4.35 -9.66
CA ASP A 48 -1.70 -4.55 -8.25
C ASP A 48 -1.96 -3.30 -7.42
N ILE A 49 -1.65 -2.13 -7.97
CA ILE A 49 -1.98 -0.84 -7.36
C ILE A 49 -3.50 -0.72 -7.19
N ALA A 50 -4.29 -1.05 -8.22
CA ALA A 50 -5.75 -1.02 -8.13
C ALA A 50 -6.29 -1.97 -7.05
N LYS A 51 -5.81 -3.23 -7.03
CA LYS A 51 -6.20 -4.22 -6.00
C LYS A 51 -5.82 -3.78 -4.59
N LEU A 52 -4.61 -3.27 -4.42
CA LEU A 52 -4.13 -2.73 -3.15
C LEU A 52 -5.01 -1.56 -2.70
N SER A 53 -5.36 -0.65 -3.61
CA SER A 53 -6.17 0.53 -3.33
C SER A 53 -7.60 0.19 -2.97
N ILE A 54 -8.21 -0.81 -3.61
CA ILE A 54 -9.56 -1.27 -3.23
C ILE A 54 -9.55 -1.84 -1.80
N ARG A 55 -8.52 -2.60 -1.45
CA ARG A 55 -8.38 -3.18 -0.11
C ARG A 55 -7.98 -2.15 0.94
N VAL A 56 -7.14 -1.20 0.56
CA VAL A 56 -6.50 -0.20 1.40
C VAL A 56 -6.53 1.17 0.70
N PRO A 57 -7.70 1.85 0.64
CA PRO A 57 -7.87 3.11 -0.09
C PRO A 57 -6.84 4.19 0.28
N ARG A 58 -6.45 4.21 1.55
CA ARG A 58 -5.47 5.14 2.09
C ARG A 58 -4.09 5.03 1.45
N MET A 59 -3.75 3.94 0.76
CA MET A 59 -2.50 3.85 0.00
C MET A 59 -2.40 4.88 -1.11
N LEU A 60 -3.52 5.33 -1.67
CA LEU A 60 -3.52 6.36 -2.72
C LEU A 60 -3.71 7.78 -2.20
N ILE A 61 -4.43 7.93 -1.09
CA ILE A 61 -4.88 9.25 -0.61
C ILE A 61 -4.06 9.80 0.56
N THR A 62 -3.12 9.03 1.09
CA THR A 62 -2.25 9.49 2.18
C THR A 62 -1.09 10.32 1.61
N ASN A 63 -0.54 11.23 2.42
CA ASN A 63 0.70 11.95 2.12
C ASN A 63 1.79 10.99 1.56
N PRO A 64 2.43 11.33 0.42
CA PRO A 64 3.45 10.50 -0.21
C PRO A 64 4.60 10.07 0.71
N GLU A 65 5.06 10.93 1.63
CA GLU A 65 6.12 10.57 2.57
C GLU A 65 5.73 9.39 3.45
N ARG A 66 4.45 9.30 3.81
CA ARG A 66 3.96 8.19 4.62
C ARG A 66 3.87 6.90 3.81
N VAL A 67 3.55 6.98 2.53
CA VAL A 67 3.58 5.81 1.62
C VAL A 67 5.02 5.31 1.46
N ARG A 68 6.00 6.22 1.29
CA ARG A 68 7.43 5.84 1.27
C ARG A 68 7.86 5.18 2.57
N ALA A 69 7.42 5.71 3.71
CA ALA A 69 7.71 5.10 5.01
C ALA A 69 7.08 3.70 5.18
N MET A 70 5.94 3.41 4.55
CA MET A 70 5.35 2.06 4.54
C MET A 70 6.18 1.10 3.69
N VAL A 71 6.64 1.53 2.51
CA VAL A 71 7.53 0.72 1.66
C VAL A 71 8.85 0.44 2.38
N ALA A 72 9.48 1.45 2.99
CA ALA A 72 10.71 1.26 3.76
C ALA A 72 10.55 0.27 4.92
N ARG A 73 9.38 0.24 5.56
CA ARG A 73 9.06 -0.79 6.58
C ARG A 73 8.93 -2.17 5.97
N ALA A 74 8.32 -2.31 4.79
CA ALA A 74 8.26 -3.58 4.09
C ALA A 74 9.66 -4.11 3.74
N GLU A 75 10.57 -3.21 3.33
CA GLU A 75 11.99 -3.55 3.11
C GLU A 75 12.69 -3.99 4.40
N THR A 76 12.41 -3.30 5.52
CA THR A 76 12.95 -3.68 6.85
C THR A 76 12.45 -5.07 7.30
N LEU A 77 11.29 -5.51 6.80
CA LEU A 77 10.74 -6.85 7.02
C LEU A 77 11.31 -7.90 6.04
N GLY A 78 12.35 -7.55 5.28
CA GLY A 78 13.02 -8.46 4.34
C GLY A 78 12.32 -8.61 2.99
N VAL A 79 11.31 -7.79 2.68
CA VAL A 79 10.63 -7.85 1.37
C VAL A 79 11.23 -6.80 0.43
N PRO A 80 11.98 -7.22 -0.61
CA PRO A 80 12.57 -6.28 -1.54
C PRO A 80 11.51 -5.59 -2.40
N ARG A 81 11.86 -4.40 -2.91
CA ARG A 81 11.09 -3.76 -3.99
C ARG A 81 11.03 -4.68 -5.21
N CYS A 82 9.97 -4.54 -5.99
CA CYS A 82 9.67 -5.37 -7.15
C CYS A 82 9.40 -6.85 -6.84
N SER A 83 9.30 -7.23 -5.56
CA SER A 83 8.78 -8.54 -5.17
C SER A 83 7.26 -8.59 -5.37
N GLY A 84 6.76 -9.72 -5.88
CA GLY A 84 5.32 -10.00 -5.90
C GLY A 84 4.66 -9.99 -4.51
N MET A 85 5.46 -10.09 -3.44
CA MET A 85 4.99 -9.99 -2.06
C MET A 85 4.78 -8.57 -1.56
N LEU A 86 5.34 -7.56 -2.24
CA LEU A 86 5.31 -6.18 -1.75
C LEU A 86 3.86 -5.69 -1.57
N ARG A 87 2.95 -6.06 -2.47
CA ARG A 87 1.51 -5.76 -2.35
C ARG A 87 0.93 -6.29 -1.04
N GLU A 88 1.20 -7.55 -0.72
CA GLU A 88 0.63 -8.21 0.46
C GLU A 88 1.20 -7.64 1.76
N VAL A 89 2.52 -7.38 1.79
CA VAL A 89 3.14 -6.76 2.97
C VAL A 89 2.66 -5.34 3.16
N LEU A 90 2.55 -4.54 2.09
CA LEU A 90 1.98 -3.18 2.17
C LEU A 90 0.55 -3.22 2.74
N GLN A 91 -0.28 -4.15 2.29
CA GLN A 91 -1.61 -4.34 2.84
C GLN A 91 -1.57 -4.66 4.35
N ALA A 92 -0.63 -5.48 4.80
CA ALA A 92 -0.48 -5.87 6.20
C ALA A 92 0.04 -4.72 7.08
N VAL A 93 0.94 -3.87 6.57
CA VAL A 93 1.63 -2.84 7.36
C VAL A 93 1.04 -1.44 7.25
N ALA A 94 0.15 -1.18 6.28
CA ALA A 94 -0.34 0.17 5.94
C ALA A 94 -0.89 0.98 7.13
N PHE A 95 -1.40 0.31 8.17
CA PHE A 95 -1.99 0.97 9.34
C PHE A 95 -1.37 0.57 10.67
N LEU A 96 -0.21 -0.07 10.63
CA LEU A 96 0.53 -0.40 11.84
C LEU A 96 1.59 0.67 12.10
N SER A 97 1.79 1.02 13.37
CA SER A 97 2.95 1.82 13.78
C SER A 97 4.21 0.94 13.75
N LYS A 98 5.41 1.53 13.79
CA LYS A 98 6.65 0.73 13.78
C LYS A 98 6.68 -0.21 14.98
N GLU A 99 6.21 0.28 16.12
CA GLU A 99 6.13 -0.43 17.39
C GLU A 99 5.16 -1.61 17.30
N LYS A 100 3.98 -1.43 16.67
CA LYS A 100 3.02 -2.52 16.46
C LYS A 100 3.54 -3.59 15.51
N ILE A 101 4.30 -3.20 14.49
CA ILE A 101 4.95 -4.15 13.58
C ILE A 101 6.02 -4.93 14.34
N ALA A 102 6.91 -4.25 15.06
CA ALA A 102 7.97 -4.87 15.84
C ALA A 102 7.41 -5.84 16.89
N ALA A 103 6.37 -5.45 17.63
CA ALA A 103 5.72 -6.33 18.61
C ALA A 103 5.11 -7.58 17.96
N LYS A 104 4.52 -7.46 16.77
CA LYS A 104 4.01 -8.62 16.02
C LYS A 104 5.13 -9.53 15.53
N VAL A 105 6.23 -8.96 15.03
CA VAL A 105 7.40 -9.72 14.59
C VAL A 105 8.03 -10.47 15.77
N ASP A 106 8.24 -9.79 16.89
CA ASP A 106 8.78 -10.39 18.12
C ASP A 106 7.90 -11.53 18.63
N TYR A 107 6.57 -11.32 18.67
CA TYR A 107 5.61 -12.37 19.01
C TYR A 107 5.76 -13.60 18.10
N LEU A 108 5.93 -13.40 16.78
CA LEU A 108 6.11 -14.50 15.84
C LEU A 108 7.43 -15.24 16.06
N LYS A 109 8.53 -14.52 16.29
CA LYS A 109 9.85 -15.10 16.57
C LYS A 109 9.81 -15.94 17.86
N ASN A 110 9.24 -15.40 18.93
CA ASN A 110 9.22 -16.05 20.23
C ASN A 110 8.25 -17.23 20.30
N THR A 111 7.06 -17.10 19.68
CA THR A 111 6.02 -18.15 19.74
C THR A 111 6.30 -19.29 18.77
N PHE A 112 6.74 -18.97 17.55
CA PHE A 112 6.86 -19.95 16.47
C PHE A 112 8.32 -20.31 16.15
N ARG A 113 9.30 -19.81 16.92
CA ARG A 113 10.75 -19.98 16.67
C ARG A 113 11.14 -19.60 15.24
N TRP A 114 10.45 -18.60 14.69
CA TRP A 114 10.74 -18.09 13.36
C TRP A 114 12.06 -17.32 13.39
N SER A 115 13.02 -17.76 12.58
CA SER A 115 14.29 -17.04 12.38
C SER A 115 14.18 -16.06 11.21
N ASP A 116 14.90 -14.94 11.29
CA ASP A 116 15.14 -14.13 10.10
C ASP A 116 15.90 -15.01 9.10
N ALA A 117 15.37 -15.14 7.88
CA ALA A 117 15.97 -15.96 6.82
C ALA A 117 17.34 -15.43 6.39
#